data_AF-A0A370KXC7-F1
#
_entry.id   AF-A0A370KXC7-F1
#
_cell.length_a   1.000
_cell.length_b   1.000
_cell.length_c   1.000
_cell.angle_alpha   90.00
_cell.angle_beta   90.00
_cell.angle_gamma   90.00
#
_symmetry.space_group_name_H-M   'P 1'
#
loop_
_entity.id
_entity.type
_entity.pdbx_description
1 polymer ?
#
loop_
_entity_poly.entity_id
_entity_poly.type
_entity_poly.pdbx_seq_one_letter_code
_entity_poly.pdbx_strand_id
1 'polypeptide(L)'
;MDFDHIVAVLNRLDPAAPQPVYFRTAWRAMELDAAQGTMADSSRMWLQTAEDIDRAARIAILFAIGKAAEAEMDRAKPWVALAEAAGAGGAPDIQLVRRLVVLAEHGQPENSAIIEDLKDKLCRLSEFRKAAEAIEAVWHAQLDSVTAAKPGSPGVTEADPPGRGAGS
;
A
#
# COMPACT_ATOMS: atom_id res chain seq x y z
N MET A 1 -11.49 20.71 -16.80
CA MET A 1 -10.61 19.90 -15.93
C MET A 1 -11.03 18.46 -16.16
N ASP A 2 -10.10 17.57 -16.47
CA ASP A 2 -10.41 16.17 -16.74
C ASP A 2 -10.49 15.39 -15.40
N PHE A 3 -11.68 14.89 -15.07
CA PHE A 3 -11.93 14.10 -13.85
C PHE A 3 -11.71 12.61 -14.06
N ASP A 4 -11.47 12.16 -15.30
CA ASP A 4 -11.34 10.75 -15.66
C ASP A 4 -10.15 10.11 -14.94
N HIS A 5 -9.06 10.86 -14.76
CA HIS A 5 -7.90 10.40 -13.99
C HIS A 5 -8.23 10.13 -12.52
N ILE A 6 -9.04 10.98 -11.88
CA ILE A 6 -9.43 10.81 -10.48
C ILE A 6 -10.36 9.60 -10.35
N VAL A 7 -11.34 9.48 -11.25
CA VAL A 7 -12.25 8.32 -11.29
C VAL A 7 -11.49 7.03 -11.55
N ALA A 8 -10.49 7.03 -12.44
CA ALA A 8 -9.64 5.89 -12.70
C ALA A 8 -8.81 5.49 -11.48
N VAL A 9 -8.30 6.45 -10.70
CA VAL A 9 -7.60 6.17 -9.43
C VAL A 9 -8.56 5.55 -8.41
N LEU A 10 -9.75 6.13 -8.20
CA LEU A 10 -10.74 5.58 -7.28
C LEU A 10 -11.19 4.16 -7.68
N ASN A 11 -11.32 3.88 -8.98
CA ASN A 11 -11.59 2.53 -9.48
C ASN A 11 -10.45 1.55 -9.20
N ARG A 12 -9.20 1.99 -9.30
CA ARG A 12 -8.04 1.14 -8.98
C ARG A 12 -7.90 0.86 -7.48
N LEU A 13 -8.40 1.76 -6.65
CA LEU A 13 -8.40 1.62 -5.20
C LEU A 13 -9.52 0.71 -4.68
N ASP A 14 -10.40 0.20 -5.55
CA ASP A 14 -11.41 -0.77 -5.14
C ASP A 14 -10.75 -2.02 -4.51
N PRO A 15 -11.03 -2.34 -3.22
CA PRO A 15 -10.47 -3.51 -2.55
C PRO A 15 -10.96 -4.84 -3.11
N ALA A 16 -12.08 -4.83 -3.85
CA ALA A 16 -12.61 -5.98 -4.57
C ALA A 16 -11.98 -6.15 -5.97
N ALA A 17 -11.23 -5.16 -6.46
CA ALA A 17 -10.62 -5.27 -7.77
C ALA A 17 -9.52 -6.36 -7.77
N PRO A 18 -9.60 -7.35 -8.68
CA PRO A 18 -8.80 -8.57 -8.61
C PRO A 18 -7.32 -8.37 -8.94
N GLN A 19 -6.95 -7.23 -9.52
CA GLN A 19 -5.57 -6.97 -9.94
C GLN A 19 -4.88 -6.00 -8.99
N PRO A 20 -3.62 -6.24 -8.58
CA PRO A 20 -2.82 -5.32 -7.76
C PRO A 20 -2.71 -3.93 -8.39
N VAL A 21 -2.55 -2.89 -7.56
CA VAL A 21 -2.43 -1.51 -8.06
C VAL A 21 -1.09 -1.32 -8.74
N TYR A 22 -0.03 -1.87 -8.14
CA TYR A 22 1.36 -1.74 -8.57
C TYR A 22 1.88 -3.02 -9.25
N PHE A 23 2.87 -2.86 -10.12
CA PHE A 23 3.64 -3.94 -10.76
C PHE A 23 2.80 -5.05 -11.45
N ARG A 24 1.65 -4.71 -12.03
CA ARG A 24 0.70 -5.66 -12.68
C ARG A 24 1.34 -6.66 -13.65
N THR A 25 2.26 -6.21 -14.48
CA THR A 25 2.90 -7.08 -15.48
C THR A 25 3.81 -8.11 -14.83
N ALA A 26 4.57 -7.70 -13.81
CA ALA A 26 5.41 -8.62 -13.03
C ALA A 26 4.54 -9.61 -12.25
N TRP A 27 3.45 -9.13 -11.66
CA TRP A 27 2.48 -9.95 -10.94
C TRP A 27 1.90 -11.07 -11.79
N ARG A 28 1.44 -10.77 -13.00
CA ARG A 28 0.92 -11.80 -13.92
C ARG A 28 1.95 -12.86 -14.29
N ALA A 29 3.21 -12.46 -14.46
CA ALA A 29 4.28 -13.43 -14.74
C ALA A 29 4.52 -14.34 -13.52
N MET A 30 4.54 -13.77 -12.32
CA MET A 30 4.74 -14.52 -11.07
C MET A 30 3.56 -15.45 -10.74
N GLU A 31 2.31 -15.05 -11.02
CA GLU A 31 1.14 -15.94 -10.92
C GLU A 31 1.24 -17.13 -11.88
N LEU A 32 1.75 -16.90 -13.10
CA LEU A 32 1.94 -17.96 -14.08
C LEU A 32 2.97 -18.99 -13.59
N ASP A 33 4.10 -18.51 -13.05
CA ASP A 33 5.15 -19.36 -12.46
C ASP A 33 4.62 -20.11 -11.21
N ALA A 34 3.80 -19.44 -10.40
CA ALA A 34 3.15 -20.05 -9.24
C ALA A 34 2.22 -21.21 -9.65
N ALA A 35 1.42 -21.00 -10.71
CA ALA A 35 0.48 -21.97 -11.24
C ALA A 35 1.16 -23.17 -11.94
N GLN A 36 2.33 -22.94 -12.54
CA GLN A 36 3.15 -23.98 -13.15
C GLN A 36 3.97 -24.78 -12.11
N GLY A 37 3.92 -24.40 -10.84
CA GLY A 37 4.65 -25.06 -9.76
C GLY A 37 6.17 -24.86 -9.83
N THR A 38 6.64 -23.87 -10.60
CA THR A 38 8.07 -23.56 -10.78
C THR A 38 8.60 -22.60 -9.71
N MET A 39 7.70 -22.01 -8.93
CA MET A 39 8.04 -21.02 -7.90
C MET A 39 8.33 -21.65 -6.54
N ALA A 40 9.43 -21.23 -5.90
CA ALA A 40 9.78 -21.64 -4.54
C ALA A 40 8.75 -21.17 -3.49
N ASP A 41 8.59 -21.95 -2.41
CA ASP A 41 7.62 -21.65 -1.34
C ASP A 41 7.87 -20.30 -0.65
N SER A 42 9.14 -19.94 -0.46
CA SER A 42 9.52 -18.62 0.09
C SER A 42 9.08 -17.48 -0.81
N SER A 43 9.24 -17.62 -2.14
CA SER A 43 8.75 -16.63 -3.11
C SER A 43 7.23 -16.55 -3.11
N ARG A 44 6.51 -17.67 -2.96
CA ARG A 44 5.05 -17.71 -2.85
C ARG A 44 4.55 -16.95 -1.63
N MET A 45 5.19 -17.16 -0.48
CA MET A 45 4.85 -16.46 0.76
C MET A 45 5.00 -14.94 0.61
N TRP A 46 6.10 -14.46 0.02
CA TRP A 46 6.33 -13.02 -0.18
C TRP A 46 5.39 -12.41 -1.23
N LEU A 47 5.03 -13.19 -2.25
CA LEU A 47 4.03 -12.79 -3.25
C LEU A 47 2.67 -12.56 -2.57
N GLN A 48 2.20 -13.54 -1.78
CA GLN A 48 0.96 -13.41 -1.00
C GLN A 48 1.01 -12.21 -0.06
N THR A 49 2.14 -12.02 0.62
CA THR A 49 2.36 -10.88 1.53
C THR A 49 2.21 -9.54 0.79
N ALA A 50 2.76 -9.42 -0.42
CA ALA A 50 2.64 -8.20 -1.23
C ALA A 50 1.19 -7.95 -1.68
N GLU A 51 0.45 -9.02 -1.99
CA GLU A 51 -0.97 -9.00 -2.35
C GLU A 51 -1.84 -8.46 -1.20
N ASP A 52 -1.60 -9.00 -0.01
CA ASP A 52 -2.33 -8.63 1.20
C ASP A 52 -2.01 -7.18 1.61
N ILE A 53 -0.75 -6.75 1.44
CA ILE A 53 -0.32 -5.37 1.62
C ILE A 53 -1.05 -4.42 0.66
N ASP A 54 -1.06 -4.72 -0.64
CA ASP A 54 -1.72 -3.86 -1.63
C ASP A 54 -3.21 -3.73 -1.34
N ARG A 55 -3.88 -4.84 -1.00
CA ARG A 55 -5.29 -4.88 -0.63
C ARG A 55 -5.60 -4.10 0.65
N ALA A 56 -4.79 -4.24 1.69
CA ALA A 56 -4.96 -3.49 2.93
C ALA A 56 -4.68 -1.99 2.75
N ALA A 57 -3.67 -1.63 1.96
CA ALA A 57 -3.36 -0.24 1.63
C ALA A 57 -4.54 0.44 0.92
N ARG A 58 -5.21 -0.24 -0.03
CA ARG A 58 -6.43 0.28 -0.66
C ARG A 58 -7.53 0.60 0.33
N ILE A 59 -7.79 -0.30 1.28
CA ILE A 59 -8.80 -0.12 2.33
C ILE A 59 -8.45 1.13 3.17
N ALA A 60 -7.20 1.24 3.60
CA ALA A 60 -6.75 2.37 4.41
C ALA A 60 -6.85 3.70 3.65
N ILE A 61 -6.44 3.72 2.38
CA ILE A 61 -6.52 4.92 1.52
C ILE A 61 -7.99 5.32 1.32
N LEU A 62 -8.88 4.38 0.96
CA LEU A 62 -10.30 4.69 0.79
C LEU A 62 -10.95 5.17 2.08
N PHE A 63 -10.58 4.60 3.22
CA PHE A 63 -11.06 5.06 4.52
C PHE A 63 -10.63 6.50 4.79
N ALA A 64 -9.36 6.84 4.56
CA ALA A 64 -8.85 8.20 4.74
C ALA A 64 -9.53 9.20 3.79
N ILE A 65 -9.72 8.83 2.51
CA ILE A 65 -10.46 9.65 1.53
C ILE A 65 -11.91 9.83 1.97
N GLY A 66 -12.58 8.76 2.44
CA GLY A 66 -13.94 8.82 2.95
C GLY A 66 -14.06 9.77 4.15
N LYS A 67 -13.12 9.71 5.09
CA LYS A 67 -13.05 10.64 6.24
C LYS A 67 -12.81 12.09 5.83
N ALA A 68 -11.96 12.33 4.83
CA ALA A 68 -11.75 13.66 4.28
C ALA A 68 -13.01 14.19 3.57
N ALA A 69 -13.72 13.32 2.83
CA ALA A 69 -14.97 13.67 2.16
C ALA A 69 -16.10 13.94 3.16
N GLU A 70 -16.18 13.18 4.25
CA GLU A 70 -17.15 13.37 5.35
C GLU A 70 -17.03 14.78 5.95
N ALA A 71 -15.81 15.29 6.13
CA ALA A 71 -15.57 16.64 6.65
C ALA A 71 -16.10 17.77 5.74
N GLU A 72 -16.28 17.50 4.44
CA GLU A 72 -16.75 18.48 3.45
C GLU A 72 -18.18 18.20 2.95
N MET A 73 -18.86 17.18 3.50
CA MET A 73 -20.18 16.73 3.03
C MET A 73 -21.24 17.83 3.07
N ASP A 74 -21.29 18.60 4.16
CA ASP A 74 -22.28 19.68 4.34
C ASP A 74 -22.11 20.77 3.28
N ARG A 75 -20.88 20.97 2.82
CA ARG A 75 -20.57 21.90 1.73
C ARG A 75 -20.94 21.31 0.37
N ALA A 76 -20.76 20.01 0.16
CA ALA A 76 -20.95 19.35 -1.13
C ALA A 76 -22.43 19.07 -1.47
N LYS A 77 -23.25 18.69 -0.49
CA LYS A 77 -24.66 18.30 -0.67
C LYS A 77 -25.52 19.34 -1.42
N PRO A 78 -25.47 20.65 -1.09
CA PRO A 78 -26.26 21.66 -1.79
C PRO A 78 -25.90 21.78 -3.28
N TRP A 79 -24.63 21.62 -3.64
CA TRP A 79 -24.18 21.70 -5.03
C TRP A 79 -24.65 20.51 -5.86
N VAL A 80 -24.64 19.30 -5.28
CA VAL A 80 -25.19 18.11 -5.94
C VAL A 80 -26.69 18.28 -6.20
N ALA A 81 -27.45 18.75 -5.21
CA ALA A 81 -28.89 19.01 -5.35
C ALA A 81 -29.20 20.07 -6.42
N LEU A 82 -28.41 21.15 -6.49
CA LEU A 82 -28.56 22.18 -7.53
C LEU A 82 -28.25 21.63 -8.94
N ALA A 83 -27.20 20.82 -9.07
CA ALA A 83 -26.85 20.21 -10.34
C ALA A 83 -27.92 19.21 -10.81
N GLU A 84 -28.52 18.45 -9.90
CA GLU A 84 -29.66 17.57 -10.20
C GLU A 84 -30.87 18.36 -10.69
N ALA A 85 -31.24 19.43 -9.99
CA ALA A 85 -32.36 20.29 -10.36
C ALA A 85 -32.14 20.96 -11.73
N ALA A 86 -30.89 21.24 -12.09
CA ALA A 86 -30.50 21.79 -13.39
C ALA A 86 -30.38 20.74 -14.52
N GLY A 87 -30.64 19.45 -14.24
CA GLY A 87 -30.45 18.36 -15.21
C GLY A 87 -28.98 18.03 -15.51
N ALA A 88 -28.04 18.59 -14.74
CA ALA A 88 -26.60 18.38 -14.86
C ALA A 88 -26.07 17.25 -13.96
N GLY A 89 -26.94 16.44 -13.35
CA GLY A 89 -26.54 15.34 -12.45
C GLY A 89 -25.68 14.24 -13.10
N GLY A 90 -25.61 14.19 -14.43
CA GLY A 90 -24.72 13.30 -15.18
C GLY A 90 -23.30 13.84 -15.40
N ALA A 91 -23.02 15.09 -15.02
CA ALA A 91 -21.72 15.70 -15.26
C ALA A 91 -20.61 14.96 -14.47
N PRO A 92 -19.40 14.77 -15.04
CA PRO A 92 -18.33 13.96 -14.44
C PRO A 92 -17.90 14.41 -13.04
N ASP A 93 -17.89 15.72 -12.80
CA ASP A 93 -17.62 16.34 -11.50
C ASP A 93 -18.69 15.99 -10.46
N ILE A 94 -19.97 16.04 -10.85
CA ILE A 94 -21.09 15.68 -9.97
C ILE A 94 -21.08 14.18 -9.65
N GLN A 95 -20.75 13.34 -10.62
CA GLN A 95 -20.59 11.89 -10.40
C GLN A 95 -19.42 11.58 -9.45
N LEU A 96 -18.31 12.29 -9.57
CA LEU A 96 -17.20 12.19 -8.63
C LEU A 96 -17.61 12.59 -7.21
N VAL A 97 -18.28 13.72 -7.05
CA VAL A 97 -18.77 14.19 -5.74
C VAL A 97 -19.74 13.18 -5.13
N ARG A 98 -20.69 12.65 -5.91
CA ARG A 98 -21.60 11.58 -5.44
C ARG A 98 -20.85 10.35 -4.94
N ARG A 99 -19.81 9.92 -5.66
CA ARG A 99 -19.00 8.78 -5.24
C ARG A 99 -18.26 9.04 -3.92
N LEU A 100 -17.76 10.25 -3.73
CA LEU A 100 -17.13 10.68 -2.47
C LEU A 100 -18.15 10.76 -1.33
N VAL A 101 -19.37 11.22 -1.60
CA VAL A 101 -20.47 11.21 -0.62
C VAL A 101 -20.82 9.77 -0.23
N VAL A 102 -20.94 8.83 -1.17
CA VAL A 102 -21.15 7.41 -0.86
C VAL A 102 -20.01 6.82 -0.03
N LEU A 103 -18.75 7.19 -0.33
CA LEU A 103 -17.60 6.77 0.48
C LEU A 103 -17.68 7.31 1.91
N ALA A 104 -18.13 8.54 2.09
CA ALA A 104 -18.30 9.17 3.40
C ALA A 104 -19.52 8.65 4.18
N GLU A 105 -20.61 8.30 3.48
CA GLU A 105 -21.86 7.79 4.05
C GLU A 105 -21.84 6.28 4.35
N HIS A 106 -20.66 5.64 4.46
CA HIS A 106 -20.55 4.25 4.95
C HIS A 106 -21.08 4.13 6.39
N GLY A 107 -22.41 4.01 6.50
CA GLY A 107 -23.20 4.01 7.72
C GLY A 107 -24.71 4.04 7.39
N GLN A 108 -25.29 2.85 7.24
CA GLN A 108 -26.73 2.46 7.17
C GLN A 108 -27.39 2.33 5.77
N PRO A 109 -28.22 1.28 5.44
CA PRO A 109 -28.67 0.12 6.25
C PRO A 109 -28.52 -1.29 5.61
N GLU A 110 -28.03 -2.26 6.40
CA GLU A 110 -28.49 -3.66 6.65
C GLU A 110 -27.38 -4.32 7.50
N ASN A 111 -27.68 -4.57 8.78
CA ASN A 111 -26.66 -4.71 9.83
C ASN A 111 -25.68 -5.89 9.64
N SER A 112 -26.08 -6.99 9.02
CA SER A 112 -25.22 -8.18 8.90
C SER A 112 -24.13 -8.03 7.84
N ALA A 113 -24.46 -7.49 6.66
CA ALA A 113 -23.49 -7.32 5.58
C ALA A 113 -22.38 -6.31 5.92
N ILE A 114 -22.74 -5.22 6.61
CA ILE A 114 -21.76 -4.23 7.10
C ILE A 114 -20.86 -4.82 8.17
N ILE A 115 -21.40 -5.61 9.11
CA ILE A 115 -20.59 -6.28 10.14
C ILE A 115 -19.57 -7.22 9.49
N GLU A 116 -19.98 -8.01 8.50
CA GLU A 116 -19.06 -8.91 7.79
C GLU A 116 -18.01 -8.14 6.97
N ASP A 117 -18.40 -7.06 6.28
CA ASP A 117 -17.45 -6.18 5.58
C ASP A 117 -16.45 -5.52 6.55
N LEU A 118 -16.91 -5.03 7.70
CA LEU A 118 -16.04 -4.46 8.73
C LEU A 118 -15.10 -5.52 9.34
N LYS A 119 -15.59 -6.73 9.57
CA LYS A 119 -14.75 -7.86 10.03
C LYS A 119 -13.68 -8.20 9.02
N ASP A 120 -14.03 -8.30 7.73
CA ASP A 120 -13.06 -8.56 6.65
C ASP A 120 -12.02 -7.44 6.57
N LYS A 121 -12.45 -6.17 6.61
CA LYS A 121 -11.53 -5.01 6.67
C LYS A 121 -10.60 -5.07 7.88
N LEU A 122 -11.12 -5.38 9.07
CA LEU A 122 -10.31 -5.54 10.29
C LEU A 122 -9.35 -6.72 10.18
N CYS A 123 -9.79 -7.85 9.63
CA CYS A 123 -8.94 -9.02 9.41
C CYS A 123 -7.75 -8.66 8.53
N ARG A 124 -8.00 -8.03 7.37
CA ARG A 124 -7.00 -7.58 6.41
C ARG A 124 -6.03 -6.56 7.00
N LEU A 125 -6.53 -5.60 7.79
CA LEU A 125 -5.66 -4.65 8.50
C LEU A 125 -4.78 -5.35 9.55
N SER A 126 -5.30 -6.38 10.21
CA SER A 126 -4.52 -7.17 11.17
C SER A 126 -3.42 -7.98 10.49
N GLU A 127 -3.69 -8.54 9.30
CA GLU A 127 -2.73 -9.28 8.47
C GLU A 127 -1.65 -8.34 7.94
N PHE A 128 -2.05 -7.15 7.47
CA PHE A 128 -1.13 -6.10 7.08
C PHE A 128 -0.17 -5.70 8.20
N ARG A 129 -0.69 -5.54 9.43
CA ARG A 129 0.15 -5.25 10.59
C ARG A 129 1.17 -6.36 10.83
N LYS A 130 0.77 -7.63 10.77
CA LYS A 130 1.70 -8.78 10.91
C LYS A 130 2.76 -8.79 9.80
N ALA A 131 2.37 -8.50 8.56
CA ALA A 131 3.30 -8.41 7.44
C ALA A 131 4.32 -7.28 7.64
N ALA A 132 3.86 -6.11 8.10
CA ALA A 132 4.73 -4.99 8.42
C ALA A 132 5.71 -5.34 9.55
N GLU A 133 5.25 -5.99 10.62
CA GLU A 133 6.09 -6.49 11.72
C GLU A 133 7.16 -7.49 11.22
N ALA A 134 6.79 -8.39 10.31
CA ALA A 134 7.73 -9.36 9.73
C ALA A 134 8.81 -8.69 8.87
N ILE A 135 8.42 -7.71 8.05
CA ILE A 135 9.37 -6.91 7.24
C ILE A 135 10.31 -6.14 8.16
N GLU A 136 9.77 -5.49 9.19
CA GLU A 136 10.56 -4.75 10.17
C GLU A 136 11.59 -5.66 10.87
N ALA A 137 11.19 -6.86 11.28
CA ALA A 137 12.10 -7.83 11.89
C ALA A 137 13.25 -8.25 10.95
N VAL A 138 12.96 -8.45 9.65
CA VAL A 138 13.99 -8.75 8.64
C VAL A 138 14.96 -7.58 8.51
N TRP A 139 14.47 -6.35 8.46
CA TRP A 139 15.32 -5.16 8.34
C TRP A 139 16.16 -4.91 9.59
N HIS A 140 15.63 -5.15 10.79
CA HIS A 140 16.43 -5.10 12.03
C HIS A 140 17.56 -6.13 12.00
N ALA A 141 17.27 -7.39 11.64
CA ALA A 141 18.30 -8.43 11.54
C ALA A 141 19.38 -8.09 10.49
N GLN A 142 18.99 -7.51 9.35
CA GLN A 142 19.93 -7.03 8.34
C GLN A 142 20.79 -5.89 8.89
N LEU A 143 20.20 -4.93 9.58
CA LEU A 143 20.91 -3.81 10.20
C LEU A 143 21.92 -4.30 11.25
N ASP A 144 21.52 -5.24 12.10
CA ASP A 144 22.40 -5.86 13.09
C ASP A 144 23.56 -6.60 12.43
N SER A 145 23.32 -7.32 11.32
CA SER A 145 24.39 -8.01 10.59
C SER A 145 25.42 -7.06 9.99
N VAL A 146 24.98 -5.91 9.46
CA VAL A 146 25.85 -4.90 8.85
C VAL A 146 26.62 -4.12 9.91
N THR A 147 25.99 -3.83 11.04
CA THR A 147 26.65 -3.14 12.16
C THR A 147 27.63 -4.04 12.90
N ALA A 148 27.30 -5.33 13.08
CA ALA A 148 28.19 -6.34 13.65
C ALA A 148 29.35 -6.74 12.72
N ALA A 149 29.25 -6.52 11.41
CA ALA A 149 30.34 -6.72 10.44
C ALA A 149 31.34 -5.55 10.39
N LYS A 150 31.07 -4.45 11.11
CA LYS A 150 31.91 -3.25 11.16
C LYS A 150 32.80 -3.08 12.42
N PRO A 151 33.38 -4.11 13.08
CA PRO A 151 34.42 -3.91 14.08
C PRO A 151 35.80 -4.14 13.46
N GLY A 152 36.53 -3.04 13.22
CA GLY A 152 37.98 -3.05 12.98
C GLY A 152 38.41 -2.76 11.54
N SER A 153 38.50 -1.47 11.18
CA SER A 153 39.63 -1.05 10.35
C SER A 153 40.87 -1.11 11.25
N PRO A 154 41.85 -2.00 11.01
CA PRO A 154 43.11 -1.93 11.72
C PRO A 154 43.79 -0.65 11.26
N GLY A 155 44.01 0.27 12.20
CA GLY A 155 44.96 1.35 12.00
C GLY A 155 46.27 0.74 11.54
N VAL A 156 46.77 1.21 10.40
CA VAL A 156 48.07 0.86 9.85
C VAL A 156 49.09 1.09 10.95
N THR A 157 49.63 0.00 11.51
CA THR A 157 50.82 0.04 12.34
C THR A 157 51.97 0.53 11.47
N GLU A 158 52.38 1.76 11.70
CA GLU A 158 53.61 2.34 11.20
C GLU A 158 54.78 1.51 11.75
N ALA A 159 55.24 0.56 10.93
CA ALA A 159 56.44 -0.21 11.21
C ALA A 159 57.66 0.66 10.84
N ASP A 160 58.31 1.15 11.89
CA ASP A 160 59.64 1.76 11.86
C ASP A 160 60.67 0.77 11.26
N PRO A 161 61.38 1.09 10.16
CA PRO A 161 62.36 0.17 9.61
C PRO A 161 63.73 0.32 10.29
N PRO A 162 64.43 -0.80 10.58
CA PRO A 162 65.74 -0.77 11.22
C PRO A 162 66.83 -0.36 10.22
N GLY A 163 67.85 0.29 10.77
CA GLY A 163 68.94 0.91 10.04
C GLY A 163 69.67 0.01 9.03
N ARG A 164 70.16 0.66 7.98
CA ARG A 164 71.24 0.15 7.15
C ARG A 164 72.49 0.99 7.40
N GLY A 165 73.45 0.39 8.08
CA GLY A 165 74.85 0.72 7.88
C GLY A 165 75.40 0.00 6.65
N ALA A 166 76.49 0.57 6.13
CA ALA A 166 77.51 0.03 5.23
C ALA A 166 77.51 0.60 3.80
N GLY A 167 78.60 1.30 3.50
CA GLY A 167 79.00 1.70 2.15
C GLY A 167 80.08 2.78 2.22
N SER A 168 81.34 2.33 2.25
CA SER A 168 82.56 3.12 2.15
C SER A 168 82.66 4.01 0.91
#